data_AF-A0A945GVV1-F1
#
_entry.id   AF-A0A945GVV1-F1
#
_cell.length_a   1.000
_cell.length_b   1.000
_cell.length_c   1.000
_cell.angle_alpha   90.00
_cell.angle_beta   90.00
_cell.angle_gamma   90.00
#
_symmetry.space_group_name_H-M   'P 1'
#
loop_
_entity.id
_entity.type
_entity.pdbx_description
1 polymer ?
#
loop_
_entity_poly.entity_id
_entity_poly.type
_entity_poly.pdbx_seq_one_letter_code
_entity_poly.pdbx_strand_id
1 'polypeptide(L)'
;MADNKNAPPAEKASSFELVPTAVDEQTHAELCLLYKESTDTVRFAKHLQWWTLGSTLMSFGAIVMLGKYVGTDMTYANQLTGAVILVTMGVIFTLIVYQFWQHNELRKIREISLHMSNLFGRIRRMKSRREANIQRYLLLIFMISTVILGAVIAYLGLQQVVYGR
;
A
#
# COMPACT_ATOMS: atom_id res chain seq x y z
N MET A 1 -17.82 -61.16 -19.49
CA MET A 1 -17.66 -59.98 -20.37
C MET A 1 -18.36 -58.80 -19.73
N ALA A 2 -17.58 -57.87 -19.18
CA ALA A 2 -17.89 -56.44 -19.08
C ALA A 2 -16.64 -55.78 -18.49
N ASP A 3 -15.67 -55.55 -19.37
CA ASP A 3 -14.47 -54.76 -19.16
C ASP A 3 -14.93 -53.32 -18.88
N ASN A 4 -14.93 -52.88 -17.61
CA ASN A 4 -15.32 -51.52 -17.24
C ASN A 4 -14.18 -50.57 -17.61
N LYS A 5 -14.15 -50.17 -18.88
CA LYS A 5 -13.13 -49.31 -19.51
C LYS A 5 -13.28 -47.80 -19.26
N ASN A 6 -14.14 -47.38 -18.32
CA ASN A 6 -14.44 -45.95 -18.09
C ASN A 6 -14.15 -45.48 -16.66
N ALA A 7 -13.08 -45.98 -16.03
CA ALA A 7 -12.51 -45.28 -14.88
C ALA A 7 -11.71 -44.07 -15.40
N PRO A 8 -12.04 -42.82 -15.05
CA PRO A 8 -11.20 -41.68 -15.39
C PRO A 8 -9.80 -41.93 -14.80
N PRO A 9 -8.71 -41.67 -15.54
CA PRO A 9 -7.37 -41.89 -15.04
C PRO A 9 -7.21 -41.10 -13.74
N ALA A 10 -6.94 -41.81 -12.64
CA ALA A 10 -6.62 -41.19 -11.37
C ALA A 10 -5.51 -40.16 -11.63
N GLU A 11 -5.86 -38.89 -11.49
CA GLU A 11 -4.97 -37.76 -11.64
C GLU A 11 -3.79 -38.04 -10.71
N LYS A 12 -2.64 -38.41 -11.28
CA LYS A 12 -1.42 -38.65 -10.51
C LYS A 12 -1.15 -37.35 -9.79
N ALA A 13 -1.48 -37.29 -8.51
CA ALA A 13 -1.05 -36.23 -7.61
C ALA A 13 0.47 -36.20 -7.75
N SER A 14 0.96 -35.22 -8.51
CA SER A 14 2.38 -35.02 -8.75
C SER A 14 3.04 -34.92 -7.37
N SER A 15 3.79 -35.97 -7.00
CA SER A 15 4.55 -36.01 -5.77
C SER A 15 5.55 -34.86 -5.84
N PHE A 16 5.30 -33.82 -5.06
CA PHE A 16 6.19 -32.67 -5.01
C PHE A 16 7.51 -33.11 -4.39
N GLU A 17 8.56 -33.17 -5.21
CA GLU A 17 9.91 -33.47 -4.73
C GLU A 17 10.46 -32.25 -3.99
N LEU A 18 10.78 -32.42 -2.70
CA LEU A 18 11.35 -31.36 -1.89
C LEU A 18 12.86 -31.26 -2.18
N VAL A 19 13.29 -30.13 -2.71
CA VAL A 19 14.70 -29.83 -2.90
C VAL A 19 15.13 -28.89 -1.77
N PRO A 20 16.02 -29.33 -0.87
CA PRO A 20 16.53 -28.49 0.19
C PRO A 20 17.33 -27.32 -0.37
N THR A 21 17.44 -26.28 0.44
CA THR A 21 18.18 -25.08 0.07
C THR A 21 19.69 -25.38 -0.02
N ALA A 22 20.38 -24.77 -1.00
CA ALA A 22 21.82 -24.96 -1.21
C ALA A 22 22.73 -24.09 -0.33
N VAL A 23 22.17 -23.18 0.46
CA VAL A 23 22.91 -22.38 1.46
C VAL A 23 23.00 -23.13 2.78
N ASP A 24 24.08 -22.87 3.52
CA ASP A 24 24.28 -23.39 4.87
C ASP A 24 23.24 -22.84 5.86
N GLU A 25 23.12 -23.48 7.02
CA GLU A 25 22.11 -23.17 8.04
C GLU A 25 22.24 -21.73 8.59
N GLN A 26 23.47 -21.23 8.74
CA GLN A 26 23.71 -19.89 9.27
C GLN A 26 23.27 -18.82 8.26
N THR A 27 23.66 -18.98 6.98
CA THR A 27 23.20 -18.12 5.89
C THR A 27 21.68 -18.21 5.72
N HIS A 28 21.10 -19.40 5.86
CA HIS A 28 19.65 -19.59 5.80
C HIS A 28 18.93 -18.82 6.92
N ALA A 29 19.47 -18.82 8.14
CA ALA A 29 18.94 -18.07 9.26
C ALA A 29 19.01 -16.54 9.02
N GLU A 30 20.12 -16.03 8.49
CA GLU A 30 20.27 -14.61 8.12
C GLU A 30 19.25 -14.20 7.05
N LEU A 31 19.05 -15.03 6.02
CA LEU A 31 18.07 -14.79 4.98
C LEU A 31 16.63 -14.78 5.51
N CYS A 32 16.31 -15.69 6.45
CA CYS A 32 15.00 -15.71 7.12
C CYS A 32 14.77 -14.44 7.94
N LEU A 33 15.78 -13.97 8.67
CA LEU A 33 15.72 -12.73 9.43
C LEU A 33 15.50 -11.53 8.51
N LEU A 34 16.28 -11.44 7.42
CA LEU A 34 16.18 -10.37 6.44
C LEU A 34 14.81 -10.37 5.72
N TYR A 35 14.27 -11.57 5.44
CA TYR A 35 12.94 -11.72 4.88
C TYR A 35 11.85 -11.19 5.82
N LYS A 36 11.96 -11.51 7.11
CA LYS A 36 11.03 -11.06 8.15
C LYS A 36 11.07 -9.54 8.28
N GLU A 37 12.26 -8.97 8.44
CA GLU A 37 12.47 -7.52 8.54
C GLU A 37 11.88 -6.76 7.34
N SER A 38 12.17 -7.20 6.11
CA SER A 38 11.62 -6.56 4.91
C SER A 38 10.09 -6.70 4.84
N THR A 39 9.53 -7.83 5.28
CA THR A 39 8.07 -8.02 5.31
C THR A 39 7.41 -7.06 6.32
N ASP A 40 8.01 -6.91 7.49
CA ASP A 40 7.51 -6.00 8.53
C ASP A 40 7.67 -4.54 8.11
N THR A 41 8.76 -4.20 7.41
CA THR A 41 8.97 -2.87 6.82
C THR A 41 7.89 -2.53 5.79
N VAL A 42 7.49 -3.47 4.93
CA VAL A 42 6.39 -3.27 3.98
C VAL A 42 5.06 -3.02 4.71
N ARG A 43 4.79 -3.75 5.79
CA ARG A 43 3.58 -3.55 6.62
C ARG A 43 3.59 -2.19 7.30
N PHE A 44 4.73 -1.79 7.86
CA PHE A 44 4.94 -0.50 8.51
C PHE A 44 4.74 0.65 7.53
N ALA A 45 5.37 0.59 6.35
CA ALA A 45 5.17 1.59 5.31
C ALA A 45 3.69 1.68 4.87
N LYS A 46 2.96 0.56 4.86
CA LYS A 46 1.52 0.57 4.55
C LYS A 46 0.69 1.19 5.67
N HIS A 47 1.05 0.93 6.91
CA HIS A 47 0.44 1.54 8.08
C HIS A 47 0.63 3.06 8.07
N LEU A 48 1.86 3.53 7.84
CA LEU A 48 2.16 4.95 7.68
C LEU A 48 1.35 5.57 6.56
N GLN A 49 1.23 4.90 5.40
CA GLN A 49 0.46 5.40 4.27
C GLN A 49 -1.02 5.66 4.64
N TRP A 50 -1.64 4.78 5.44
CA TRP A 50 -3.00 4.97 5.94
C TRP A 50 -3.10 6.05 7.01
N TRP A 51 -2.12 6.13 7.90
CA TRP A 51 -2.04 7.19 8.90
C TRP A 51 -1.93 8.57 8.26
N THR A 52 -1.05 8.73 7.27
CA THR A 52 -0.89 9.99 6.54
C THR A 52 -2.19 10.40 5.84
N LEU A 53 -2.91 9.45 5.22
CA LEU A 53 -4.22 9.73 4.63
C LEU A 53 -5.20 10.22 5.71
N GLY A 54 -5.36 9.46 6.79
CA GLY A 54 -6.30 9.79 7.87
C GLY A 54 -6.00 11.12 8.54
N SER A 55 -4.73 11.38 8.87
CA SER A 55 -4.30 12.63 9.50
C SER A 55 -4.52 13.83 8.58
N THR A 56 -4.30 13.66 7.27
CA THR A 56 -4.51 14.74 6.29
C THR A 56 -5.99 15.13 6.18
N LEU A 57 -6.88 14.13 6.12
CA LEU A 57 -8.32 14.38 6.09
C LEU A 57 -8.81 15.07 7.37
N MET A 58 -8.27 14.66 8.54
CA MET A 58 -8.54 15.36 9.80
C MET A 58 -8.03 16.80 9.79
N SER A 59 -6.82 17.05 9.28
CA SER A 59 -6.25 18.40 9.15
C SER A 59 -7.09 19.30 8.25
N PHE A 60 -7.65 18.78 7.15
CA PHE A 60 -8.58 19.54 6.31
C PHE A 60 -9.86 19.93 7.08
N GLY A 61 -10.43 19.02 7.86
CA GLY A 61 -11.56 19.34 8.73
C GLY A 61 -11.21 20.41 9.77
N ALA A 62 -10.02 20.33 10.38
CA ALA A 62 -9.52 21.32 11.33
C ALA A 62 -9.37 22.71 10.68
N ILE A 63 -8.84 22.79 9.45
CA ILE A 63 -8.71 24.05 8.71
C ILE A 63 -10.08 24.70 8.46
N VAL A 64 -11.08 23.93 8.03
CA VAL A 64 -12.43 24.46 7.81
C VAL A 64 -13.05 24.94 9.13
N MET A 65 -12.87 24.19 10.21
CA MET A 65 -13.35 24.60 11.55
C MET A 65 -12.68 25.90 11.99
N LEU A 66 -11.37 26.06 11.80
CA LEU A 66 -10.66 27.30 12.11
C LEU A 66 -11.23 28.50 11.34
N GLY A 67 -11.51 28.34 10.05
CA GLY A 67 -12.18 29.39 9.27
C GLY A 67 -13.52 29.79 9.90
N LYS A 68 -14.35 28.80 10.26
CA LYS A 68 -15.67 29.04 10.85
C LYS A 68 -15.61 29.80 12.19
N TYR A 69 -14.69 29.42 13.09
CA TYR A 69 -14.63 29.98 14.45
C TYR A 69 -13.88 31.29 14.56
N VAL A 70 -12.78 31.47 13.81
CA VAL A 70 -11.98 32.70 13.86
C VAL A 70 -12.68 33.83 13.10
N GLY A 71 -13.53 33.47 12.14
CA GLY A 71 -14.15 34.42 11.23
C GLY A 71 -13.19 34.77 10.11
N THR A 72 -13.48 34.23 8.93
CA THR A 72 -12.63 34.36 7.76
C THR A 72 -13.03 35.57 6.93
N ASP A 73 -12.17 36.59 6.89
CA ASP A 73 -12.16 37.54 5.78
C ASP A 73 -11.56 36.88 4.53
N MET A 74 -11.84 37.44 3.35
CA MET A 74 -11.39 36.90 2.05
C MET A 74 -9.88 36.59 2.01
N THR A 75 -9.07 37.47 2.60
CA THR A 75 -7.61 37.30 2.68
C THR A 75 -7.21 36.07 3.50
N TYR A 76 -7.83 35.87 4.66
CA TYR A 76 -7.53 34.73 5.54
C TYR A 76 -8.01 33.41 4.91
N ALA A 77 -9.15 33.42 4.21
CA ALA A 77 -9.65 32.24 3.51
C ALA A 77 -8.74 31.81 2.34
N ASN A 78 -8.18 32.79 1.62
CA ASN A 78 -7.20 32.53 0.56
C ASN A 78 -5.89 31.93 1.14
N GLN A 79 -5.45 32.40 2.30
CA GLN A 79 -4.27 31.84 2.98
C GLN A 79 -4.52 30.38 3.43
N LEU A 80 -5.68 30.10 4.05
CA LEU A 80 -6.06 28.74 4.44
C LEU A 80 -6.19 27.81 3.22
N THR A 81 -6.73 28.31 2.11
CA THR A 81 -6.80 27.57 0.84
C THR A 81 -5.39 27.26 0.30
N GLY A 82 -4.47 28.24 0.34
CA GLY A 82 -3.08 28.03 -0.02
C GLY A 82 -2.41 26.94 0.84
N ALA A 83 -2.68 26.92 2.15
CA ALA A 83 -2.20 25.88 3.05
C ALA A 83 -2.75 24.50 2.69
N VAL A 84 -4.05 24.38 2.37
CA VAL A 84 -4.67 23.12 1.92
C VAL A 84 -3.97 22.59 0.66
N ILE A 85 -3.67 23.46 -0.31
CA ILE A 85 -2.97 23.08 -1.55
C ILE A 85 -1.55 22.57 -1.24
N LEU A 86 -0.78 23.30 -0.43
CA LEU A 86 0.58 22.91 -0.06
C LEU A 86 0.61 21.57 0.70
N VAL A 87 -0.31 21.38 1.65
CA VAL A 87 -0.45 20.12 2.39
C VAL A 87 -0.81 18.98 1.43
N THR A 88 -1.74 19.21 0.49
CA THR A 88 -2.13 18.22 -0.52
C THR A 88 -0.94 17.77 -1.35
N MET A 89 -0.13 18.71 -1.84
CA MET A 89 1.08 18.39 -2.61
C MET A 89 2.08 17.57 -1.79
N GLY A 90 2.37 17.98 -0.55
CA GLY A 90 3.29 17.26 0.34
C GLY A 90 2.82 15.83 0.65
N VAL A 91 1.51 15.65 0.85
CA VAL A 91 0.92 14.34 1.13
C VAL A 91 0.97 13.43 -0.10
N ILE A 92 0.61 13.92 -1.28
CA ILE A 92 0.71 13.14 -2.53
C ILE A 92 2.16 12.69 -2.77
N PHE A 93 3.13 13.60 -2.61
CA PHE A 93 4.55 13.27 -2.70
C PHE A 93 4.94 12.16 -1.72
N THR A 94 4.54 12.30 -0.45
CA THR A 94 4.83 11.31 0.60
C THR A 94 4.20 9.94 0.31
N LEU A 95 2.96 9.90 -0.17
CA LEU A 95 2.28 8.67 -0.59
C LEU A 95 3.04 7.95 -1.72
N ILE A 96 3.59 8.71 -2.67
CA ILE A 96 4.41 8.17 -3.76
C ILE A 96 5.74 7.62 -3.21
N VAL A 97 6.40 8.34 -2.30
CA VAL A 97 7.64 7.88 -1.65
C VAL A 97 7.43 6.54 -0.92
N TYR A 98 6.33 6.41 -0.17
CA TYR A 98 6.00 5.13 0.49
C TYR A 98 5.80 4.00 -0.50
N GLN A 99 5.25 4.27 -1.69
CA GLN A 99 5.09 3.24 -2.72
C GLN A 99 6.43 2.80 -3.31
N PHE A 100 7.34 3.74 -3.55
CA PHE A 100 8.70 3.41 -3.98
C PHE A 100 9.45 2.60 -2.92
N TRP A 101 9.34 2.98 -1.65
CA TRP A 101 9.94 2.21 -0.56
C TRP A 101 9.39 0.79 -0.51
N GLN A 102 8.06 0.62 -0.50
CA GLN A 102 7.45 -0.71 -0.51
C GLN A 102 7.83 -1.51 -1.77
N HIS A 103 8.07 -0.86 -2.91
CA HIS A 103 8.51 -1.53 -4.13
C HIS A 103 9.95 -2.05 -3.99
N ASN A 104 10.85 -1.25 -3.42
CA ASN A 104 12.24 -1.63 -3.17
C ASN A 104 12.33 -2.79 -2.17
N GLU A 105 11.57 -2.76 -1.08
CA GLU A 105 11.52 -3.87 -0.13
C GLU A 105 11.01 -5.16 -0.80
N LEU A 106 9.97 -5.08 -1.64
CA LEU A 106 9.52 -6.25 -2.40
C LEU A 106 10.58 -6.82 -3.35
N ARG A 107 11.48 -5.98 -3.89
CA ARG A 107 12.62 -6.44 -4.69
C ARG A 107 13.63 -7.19 -3.83
N LYS A 108 13.94 -6.69 -2.64
CA LYS A 108 14.80 -7.37 -1.65
C LYS A 108 14.23 -8.74 -1.25
N ILE A 109 12.94 -8.81 -0.91
CA ILE A 109 12.25 -10.08 -0.58
C ILE A 109 12.26 -11.06 -1.78
N ARG A 110 12.22 -10.55 -3.02
CA ARG A 110 12.31 -11.39 -4.22
C ARG A 110 13.68 -12.04 -4.34
N GLU A 111 14.74 -11.26 -4.14
CA GLU A 111 16.11 -11.77 -4.22
C GLU A 111 16.33 -12.86 -3.17
N ILE A 112 15.95 -12.59 -1.92
CA ILE A 112 16.01 -13.58 -0.83
C ILE A 112 15.27 -14.86 -1.19
N SER A 113 14.10 -14.75 -1.84
CA SER A 113 13.29 -15.93 -2.21
C SER A 113 13.93 -16.86 -3.25
N LEU A 114 14.97 -16.41 -3.98
CA LEU A 114 15.73 -17.25 -4.91
C LEU A 114 16.62 -18.26 -4.17
N HIS A 115 17.03 -17.92 -2.96
CA HIS A 115 17.89 -18.74 -2.10
C HIS A 115 17.08 -19.55 -1.07
N MET A 116 15.77 -19.72 -1.28
CA MET A 116 14.89 -20.48 -0.39
C MET A 116 14.49 -21.80 -1.04
N SER A 117 13.92 -22.72 -0.25
CA SER A 117 13.51 -24.04 -0.73
C SER A 117 12.47 -23.96 -1.85
N ASN A 118 12.38 -25.01 -2.67
CA ASN A 118 11.42 -25.06 -3.75
C ASN A 118 9.95 -25.03 -3.25
N LEU A 119 9.69 -25.56 -2.04
CA LEU A 119 8.39 -25.52 -1.38
C LEU A 119 7.98 -24.08 -1.06
N PHE A 120 8.92 -23.30 -0.50
CA PHE A 120 8.71 -21.89 -0.22
C PHE A 120 8.40 -21.12 -1.52
N GLY A 121 9.16 -21.38 -2.58
CA GLY A 121 8.92 -20.80 -3.90
C GLY A 121 7.53 -21.13 -4.44
N ARG A 122 7.07 -22.39 -4.30
CA ARG A 122 5.73 -22.82 -4.73
C ARG A 122 4.62 -22.10 -3.96
N ILE A 123 4.72 -22.05 -2.63
CA ILE A 123 3.74 -21.36 -1.77
C ILE A 123 3.67 -19.87 -2.11
N ARG A 124 4.83 -19.22 -2.26
CA ARG A 124 4.92 -17.79 -2.59
C ARG A 124 4.34 -17.45 -3.96
N ARG A 125 4.44 -18.36 -4.94
CA ARG A 125 3.89 -18.18 -6.29
C ARG A 125 2.37 -18.27 -6.35
N MET A 126 1.70 -18.79 -5.31
CA MET A 126 0.23 -18.81 -5.27
C MET A 126 -0.37 -17.40 -5.38
N LYS A 127 0.32 -16.37 -4.87
CA LYS A 127 -0.09 -14.99 -5.06
C LYS A 127 0.47 -14.44 -6.38
N SER A 128 -0.42 -14.14 -7.32
CA SER A 128 -0.06 -13.54 -8.61
C SER A 128 0.64 -12.19 -8.41
N ARG A 129 1.82 -12.06 -9.01
CA ARG A 129 2.65 -10.84 -8.92
C ARG A 129 2.02 -9.66 -9.63
N ARG A 130 1.35 -9.92 -10.76
CA ARG A 130 0.68 -8.88 -11.55
C ARG A 130 -0.50 -8.32 -10.78
N GLU A 131 -1.32 -9.19 -10.21
CA GLU A 131 -2.45 -8.79 -9.37
C GLU A 131 -1.99 -8.00 -8.14
N ALA A 132 -0.92 -8.44 -7.46
CA ALA A 132 -0.40 -7.72 -6.30
C ALA A 132 0.07 -6.30 -6.65
N ASN A 133 0.71 -6.12 -7.81
CA ASN A 133 1.11 -4.79 -8.28
C ASN A 133 -0.10 -3.94 -8.66
N ILE A 134 -1.06 -4.49 -9.41
CA ILE A 134 -2.29 -3.79 -9.80
C ILE A 134 -3.05 -3.31 -8.56
N GLN A 135 -3.24 -4.19 -7.56
CA GLN A 135 -3.90 -3.85 -6.31
C GLN A 135 -3.20 -2.71 -5.58
N ARG A 136 -1.86 -2.70 -5.56
CA ARG A 136 -1.08 -1.65 -4.89
C ARG A 136 -1.24 -0.28 -5.56
N TYR A 137 -1.20 -0.23 -6.90
CA TYR A 137 -1.38 1.01 -7.65
C TYR A 137 -2.83 1.49 -7.66
N LEU A 138 -3.80 0.58 -7.73
CA LEU A 138 -5.22 0.92 -7.56
C LEU A 138 -5.45 1.57 -6.21
N LEU A 139 -4.88 1.00 -5.15
CA LEU A 139 -4.98 1.58 -3.81
C LEU A 139 -4.25 2.93 -3.70
N LEU A 140 -3.12 3.13 -4.40
CA LEU A 140 -2.47 4.45 -4.47
C LEU A 140 -3.38 5.49 -5.09
N ILE A 141 -3.96 5.16 -6.25
CA ILE A 141 -4.86 6.04 -6.99
C ILE A 141 -6.05 6.41 -6.09
N PHE A 142 -6.65 5.42 -5.43
CA PHE A 142 -7.71 5.66 -4.46
C PHE A 142 -7.30 6.62 -3.34
N MET A 143 -6.11 6.44 -2.74
CA MET A 143 -5.60 7.33 -1.68
C MET A 143 -5.35 8.76 -2.20
N ILE A 144 -4.78 8.92 -3.39
CA ILE A 144 -4.57 10.25 -3.98
C ILE A 144 -5.91 10.91 -4.30
N SER A 145 -6.85 10.19 -4.92
CA SER A 145 -8.19 10.71 -5.23
C SER A 145 -8.95 11.14 -3.98
N THR A 146 -8.84 10.39 -2.88
CA THR A 146 -9.48 10.76 -1.60
C THR A 146 -8.86 11.99 -0.96
N VAL A 147 -7.53 12.18 -1.03
CA VAL A 147 -6.88 13.43 -0.59
C VAL A 147 -7.34 14.61 -1.44
N ILE A 148 -7.36 14.47 -2.77
CA ILE A 148 -7.82 15.54 -3.67
C ILE A 148 -9.28 15.89 -3.36
N LEU A 149 -10.15 14.89 -3.20
CA LEU A 149 -11.54 15.11 -2.82
C LEU A 149 -11.66 15.84 -1.48
N GLY A 150 -10.88 15.43 -0.47
CA GLY A 150 -10.82 16.12 0.82
C GLY A 150 -10.39 17.58 0.70
N ALA A 151 -9.40 17.88 -0.15
CA ALA A 151 -8.95 19.24 -0.42
C ALA A 151 -10.04 20.09 -1.11
N VAL A 152 -10.76 19.51 -2.08
CA VAL A 152 -11.90 20.17 -2.75
C VAL A 152 -13.01 20.46 -1.74
N ILE A 153 -13.35 19.51 -0.88
CA ILE A 153 -14.35 19.72 0.18
C ILE A 153 -13.91 20.82 1.15
N ALA A 154 -12.63 20.85 1.53
CA ALA A 154 -12.10 21.90 2.39
C ALA A 154 -12.20 23.29 1.74
N TYR A 155 -11.86 23.39 0.47
CA TYR A 155 -12.00 24.62 -0.31
C TYR A 155 -13.46 25.11 -0.35
N LEU A 156 -14.40 24.22 -0.70
CA LEU A 156 -15.83 24.55 -0.71
C LEU A 156 -16.34 24.96 0.67
N GLY A 157 -15.89 24.27 1.73
CA GLY A 157 -16.21 24.60 3.11
C GLY A 157 -15.71 26.00 3.51
N LEU A 158 -14.48 26.36 3.13
CA LEU A 158 -13.93 27.70 3.37
C LEU A 158 -14.71 28.78 2.61
N GLN A 159 -15.08 28.53 1.34
CA GLN A 159 -15.91 29.46 0.58
C GLN A 159 -17.28 29.66 1.23
N GLN A 160 -17.94 28.59 1.68
CA GLN A 160 -19.22 28.69 2.37
C GLN A 160 -19.12 29.51 3.66
N VAL A 161 -18.01 29.41 4.39
CA VAL A 161 -17.80 30.23 5.60
C VAL A 161 -17.65 31.71 5.27
N VAL A 162 -17.03 32.06 4.14
CA VAL A 162 -16.82 33.45 3.71
C VAL A 162 -18.10 34.06 3.14
N TYR A 163 -18.79 33.35 2.22
CA TYR A 163 -19.96 33.87 1.50
C TYR A 163 -21.30 33.58 2.17
N GLY A 164 -21.34 32.66 3.14
CA GLY A 164 -22.54 32.32 3.91
C GLY A 164 -22.73 33.15 5.18
N ARG A 165 -21.85 34.13 5.43
CA ARG A 165 -22.06 35.23 6.37
C ARG A 165 -22.71 36.40 5.65
#